data_AF-A0A6H1A015-F1
#
_entry.id   AF-A0A6H1A015-F1
#
_cell.length_a   1.000
_cell.length_b   1.000
_cell.length_c   1.000
_cell.angle_alpha   90.00
_cell.angle_beta   90.00
_cell.angle_gamma   90.00
#
_symmetry.space_group_name_H-M   'P 1'
#
loop_
_entity.id
_entity.type
_entity.pdbx_description
1 polymer ?
#
loop_
_entity_poly.entity_id
_entity_poly.type
_entity_poly.pdbx_seq_one_letter_code
_entity_poly.pdbx_strand_id
1 'polypeptide(L)'
;MTRDEDALWQEIVDNYGETASVEEAAADTEDEPALDPQPELYVIPEPEPVVPQELQSWEDEGRFVPADPEPIPLAEPPRMLGWLGVFGAPLIALVALVLGHPFRGILAVLLVAWFAGGFIYLIRSMNAEPRDPWDDGSRI
;
A
#
# COMPACT_ATOMS: atom_id res chain seq x y z
N MET A 1 32.31 -10.19 21.56
CA MET A 1 31.78 -11.33 20.79
C MET A 1 30.71 -10.78 19.87
N THR A 2 31.01 -10.68 18.58
CA THR A 2 30.00 -10.38 17.56
C THR A 2 29.23 -11.68 17.32
N ARG A 3 27.91 -11.64 17.50
CA ARG A 3 27.04 -12.79 17.20
C ARG A 3 27.16 -13.07 15.70
N ASP A 4 27.45 -14.31 15.33
CA ASP A 4 27.63 -14.69 13.93
C ASP A 4 26.25 -14.78 13.28
N GLU A 5 25.85 -13.69 12.61
CA GLU A 5 24.50 -13.54 12.05
C GLU A 5 24.24 -14.54 10.94
N ASP A 6 25.27 -14.94 10.19
CA ASP A 6 25.17 -15.91 9.09
C ASP A 6 24.83 -17.31 9.61
N ALA A 7 25.42 -17.71 10.74
CA ALA A 7 25.11 -18.99 11.40
C ALA A 7 23.65 -19.02 11.90
N LEU A 8 23.12 -17.87 12.32
CA LEU A 8 21.74 -17.74 12.80
C LEU A 8 20.72 -17.76 11.68
N TRP A 9 21.03 -17.10 10.57
CA TRP A 9 20.20 -17.16 9.38
C TRP A 9 20.16 -18.57 8.80
N GLN A 10 21.27 -19.32 8.82
CA GLN A 10 21.30 -20.73 8.43
C GLN A 10 20.40 -21.59 9.32
N GLU A 11 20.49 -21.43 10.65
CA GLU A 11 19.66 -22.19 11.59
C GLU A 11 18.14 -21.96 11.38
N ILE A 12 17.74 -20.73 11.04
CA ILE A 12 16.35 -20.39 10.74
C ILE A 12 15.90 -21.04 9.43
N VAL A 13 16.73 -21.00 8.38
CA VAL A 13 16.40 -21.57 7.07
C VAL A 13 16.32 -23.10 7.13
N ASP A 14 17.23 -23.73 7.86
CA ASP A 14 17.27 -25.20 8.01
C ASP A 14 16.01 -25.73 8.72
N ASN A 15 15.47 -24.95 9.67
CA ASN A 15 14.23 -25.30 10.38
C ASN A 15 12.95 -24.70 9.77
N TYR A 16 13.03 -23.96 8.65
CA TYR A 16 11.90 -23.17 8.11
C TYR A 16 10.71 -24.01 7.59
N GLY A 17 10.80 -25.33 7.59
CA GLY A 17 9.73 -26.23 7.14
C GLY A 17 9.19 -27.17 8.21
N GLU A 18 9.80 -27.22 9.39
CA GLU A 18 9.46 -28.20 10.43
C GLU A 18 8.51 -27.55 11.43
N THR A 19 7.22 -27.60 11.15
CA THR A 19 6.22 -27.24 12.17
C THR A 19 6.21 -28.34 13.22
N ALA A 20 6.51 -28.02 14.47
CA ALA A 20 6.35 -28.96 15.58
C ALA A 20 4.96 -29.62 15.51
N SER A 21 4.93 -30.92 15.26
CA SER A 21 3.66 -31.64 15.20
C SER A 21 3.11 -31.76 16.62
N VAL A 22 1.81 -31.53 16.81
CA VAL A 22 1.17 -31.64 18.13
C VAL A 22 1.36 -33.03 18.74
N GLU A 23 1.52 -34.05 17.88
CA GLU A 23 1.85 -35.43 18.25
C GLU A 23 3.25 -35.57 18.87
N GLU A 24 4.24 -34.83 18.37
CA GLU A 24 5.61 -34.86 18.87
C GLU A 24 5.77 -34.05 20.17
N ALA A 25 5.02 -32.95 20.31
CA ALA A 25 4.86 -32.27 21.59
C ALA A 25 4.17 -33.15 22.65
N ALA A 26 3.29 -34.06 22.23
CA ALA A 26 2.66 -35.05 23.11
C ALA A 26 3.58 -36.24 23.43
N ALA A 27 4.51 -36.60 22.54
CA ALA A 27 5.48 -37.67 22.77
C ALA A 27 6.50 -37.33 23.86
N ASP A 28 6.89 -36.05 24.00
CA ASP A 28 7.71 -35.57 25.12
C ASP A 28 6.96 -35.52 26.47
N THR A 29 5.68 -35.90 26.50
CA THR A 29 4.80 -35.88 27.68
C THR A 29 4.69 -37.26 28.36
N GLU A 30 5.58 -38.22 28.04
CA GLU A 30 5.53 -39.60 28.56
C GLU A 30 5.84 -39.76 30.08
N ASP A 31 6.20 -38.69 30.78
CA ASP A 31 6.53 -38.72 32.23
C ASP A 31 5.58 -37.86 33.10
N GLU A 32 4.32 -37.70 32.69
CA GLU A 32 3.29 -37.08 33.53
C GLU A 32 2.65 -38.12 34.47
N PRO A 33 2.72 -37.93 35.81
CA PRO A 33 2.03 -38.80 36.76
C PRO A 33 0.52 -38.72 36.51
N ALA A 34 -0.14 -39.88 36.54
CA ALA A 34 -1.58 -40.04 36.30
C ALA A 34 -2.39 -38.92 36.98
N LEU A 35 -2.89 -38.00 36.16
CA LEU A 35 -3.77 -36.93 36.60
C LEU A 35 -5.01 -37.56 37.25
N ASP A 36 -5.31 -37.10 38.46
CA ASP A 36 -6.55 -37.39 39.17
C ASP A 36 -7.78 -37.24 38.24
N PRO A 37 -8.85 -38.02 38.45
CA PRO A 37 -9.99 -38.04 37.54
C PRO A 37 -10.54 -36.63 37.34
N GLN A 38 -10.51 -36.21 36.06
CA GLN A 38 -11.16 -35.05 35.42
C GLN A 38 -11.70 -33.99 36.38
N PRO A 39 -11.18 -32.74 36.38
CA PRO A 39 -11.81 -31.68 37.17
C PRO A 39 -13.28 -31.61 36.74
N GLU A 40 -14.21 -31.76 37.68
CA GLU A 40 -15.61 -31.47 37.41
C GLU A 40 -15.64 -30.09 36.80
N LEU A 41 -16.06 -30.03 35.53
CA LEU A 41 -16.05 -28.83 34.73
C LEU A 41 -17.05 -27.88 35.40
N TYR A 42 -16.53 -27.03 36.28
CA TYR A 42 -17.32 -25.99 36.91
C TYR A 42 -17.67 -25.03 35.79
N VAL A 43 -18.84 -25.23 35.17
CA VAL A 43 -19.39 -24.30 34.20
C VAL A 43 -19.71 -23.03 34.98
N ILE A 44 -18.73 -22.13 35.01
CA ILE A 44 -18.97 -20.73 35.36
C ILE A 44 -19.91 -20.24 34.26
N PRO A 45 -21.17 -19.87 34.56
CA PRO A 45 -22.01 -19.22 33.57
C PRO A 45 -21.24 -17.98 33.11
N GLU A 46 -20.83 -17.94 31.85
CA GLU A 46 -20.18 -16.77 31.29
C GLU A 46 -21.16 -15.61 31.48
N PRO A 47 -20.87 -14.63 32.36
CA PRO A 47 -21.77 -13.51 32.51
C PRO A 47 -21.85 -12.86 31.13
N GLU A 48 -23.07 -12.61 30.63
CA GLU A 48 -23.19 -11.86 29.39
C GLU A 48 -22.33 -10.61 29.51
N PRO A 49 -21.48 -10.32 28.51
CA PRO A 49 -20.55 -9.20 28.60
C PRO A 49 -21.37 -7.95 28.89
N VAL A 50 -21.26 -7.44 30.12
CA VAL A 50 -21.91 -6.20 30.52
C VAL A 50 -21.14 -5.11 29.81
N VAL A 51 -21.55 -4.79 28.58
CA VAL A 51 -21.03 -3.67 27.83
C VAL A 51 -21.32 -2.44 28.68
N PRO A 52 -20.29 -1.71 29.17
CA PRO A 52 -20.50 -0.48 29.93
C PRO A 52 -21.47 0.42 29.19
N GLN A 53 -22.43 1.03 29.89
CA GLN A 53 -23.45 1.91 29.27
C GLN A 53 -22.79 3.02 28.41
N GLU A 54 -21.59 3.45 28.81
CA GLU A 54 -20.74 4.39 28.10
C GLU A 54 -20.33 3.91 26.70
N LEU A 55 -20.21 2.61 26.43
CA LEU A 55 -19.86 2.04 25.11
C LEU A 55 -21.08 1.70 24.25
N GLN A 56 -22.25 1.50 24.87
CA GLN A 56 -23.51 1.24 24.14
C GLN A 56 -23.96 2.47 23.34
N SER A 57 -23.62 3.69 23.77
CA SER A 57 -23.98 4.91 23.04
C SER A 57 -23.24 5.06 21.70
N TRP A 58 -22.05 4.47 21.56
CA TRP A 58 -21.18 4.64 20.39
C TRP A 58 -21.68 3.84 19.18
N GLU A 59 -22.48 2.79 19.40
CA GLU A 59 -23.11 2.00 18.34
C GLU A 59 -24.31 2.75 17.72
N ASP A 60 -24.99 3.61 18.51
CA ASP A 60 -26.14 4.41 18.10
C ASP A 60 -25.76 5.81 17.56
N GLU A 61 -24.54 6.27 17.83
CA GLU A 61 -23.92 7.48 17.27
C GLU A 61 -23.51 7.21 15.80
N GLY A 62 -24.50 7.16 14.92
CA GLY A 62 -24.41 6.80 13.49
C GLY A 62 -23.03 6.87 12.83
N ARG A 63 -22.59 5.75 12.26
CA ARG A 63 -21.31 5.62 11.54
C ARG A 63 -21.12 6.78 10.55
N PHE A 64 -19.92 7.36 10.55
CA PHE A 64 -19.53 8.38 9.59
C PHE A 64 -19.83 7.92 8.16
N VAL A 65 -20.74 8.63 7.50
CA VAL A 65 -20.99 8.52 6.06
C VAL A 65 -20.31 9.73 5.42
N PRO A 66 -19.21 9.53 4.67
CA PRO A 66 -18.62 10.62 3.91
C PRO A 66 -19.68 11.23 2.99
N ALA A 67 -19.68 12.56 2.86
CA ALA A 67 -20.48 13.20 1.83
C ALA A 67 -20.04 12.68 0.45
N ASP A 68 -20.97 12.60 -0.51
CA ASP A 68 -20.63 12.25 -1.88
C ASP A 68 -19.55 13.22 -2.40
N PRO A 69 -18.46 12.71 -3.01
CA PRO A 69 -17.38 13.55 -3.48
C PRO A 69 -17.88 14.48 -4.60
N GLU A 70 -17.38 15.71 -4.62
CA GLU A 70 -17.63 16.61 -5.74
C GLU A 70 -17.14 15.98 -7.06
N PRO A 71 -17.85 16.19 -8.17
CA PRO A 71 -17.41 15.70 -9.48
C PRO A 71 -16.01 16.23 -9.82
N ILE A 72 -15.10 15.33 -10.19
CA ILE A 72 -13.71 15.70 -10.51
C ILE A 72 -13.70 16.60 -11.76
N PRO A 73 -13.08 17.79 -11.71
CA PRO A 73 -12.98 18.64 -12.88
C PRO A 73 -12.13 17.96 -13.96
N LEU A 74 -12.59 18.04 -15.20
CA LEU A 74 -11.84 17.61 -16.35
C LEU A 74 -10.60 18.49 -16.54
N ALA A 75 -9.54 17.92 -17.12
CA ALA A 75 -8.34 18.69 -17.43
C ALA A 75 -8.67 19.83 -18.41
N GLU A 76 -8.23 21.04 -18.09
CA GLU A 76 -8.39 22.19 -18.97
C GLU A 76 -7.68 21.95 -20.32
N PRO A 77 -8.21 22.48 -21.45
CA PRO A 77 -7.60 22.27 -22.77
C PRO A 77 -6.10 22.61 -22.86
N PRO A 78 -5.59 23.67 -22.20
CA PRO A 78 -4.17 23.95 -22.15
C PRO A 78 -3.35 22.82 -21.49
N ARG A 79 -3.86 22.23 -20.41
CA ARG A 79 -3.25 21.09 -19.71
C ARG A 79 -3.23 19.83 -20.58
N MET A 80 -4.27 19.62 -21.38
CA MET A 80 -4.28 18.54 -22.38
C MET A 80 -3.17 18.73 -23.42
N LEU A 81 -2.90 19.97 -23.85
CA LEU A 81 -1.82 20.29 -24.77
C LEU A 81 -0.44 20.01 -24.17
N GLY A 82 -0.26 20.28 -22.88
CA GLY A 82 0.94 19.91 -22.13
C GLY A 82 1.21 18.40 -22.16
N TRP A 83 0.18 17.60 -21.90
CA TRP A 83 0.25 16.13 -22.00
C TRP A 83 0.50 15.63 -23.43
N LEU A 84 -0.10 16.27 -24.43
CA LEU A 84 0.20 15.99 -25.85
C LEU A 84 1.66 16.34 -26.19
N GLY A 85 2.25 17.34 -25.54
CA GLY A 85 3.68 17.62 -25.56
C GLY A 85 4.52 16.44 -25.09
N VAL A 86 4.23 15.95 -23.88
CA VAL A 86 4.99 14.87 -23.22
C VAL A 86 4.85 13.53 -23.95
N PHE A 87 3.64 13.16 -24.37
CA PHE A 87 3.39 11.88 -25.05
C PHE A 87 3.54 11.95 -26.58
N GLY A 88 3.34 13.11 -27.18
CA GLY A 88 3.43 13.27 -28.64
C GLY A 88 4.84 13.04 -29.16
N ALA A 89 5.86 13.54 -28.46
CA ALA A 89 7.25 13.32 -28.85
C ALA A 89 7.66 11.83 -28.87
N PRO A 90 7.49 11.03 -27.79
CA PRO A 90 7.82 9.61 -27.83
C PRO A 90 6.96 8.82 -28.81
N LEU A 91 5.68 9.21 -29.01
CA LEU A 91 4.81 8.54 -29.97
C LEU A 91 5.27 8.77 -31.42
N ILE A 92 5.59 10.03 -31.78
CA ILE A 92 6.14 10.36 -33.10
C ILE A 92 7.49 9.66 -33.30
N ALA A 93 8.32 9.59 -32.26
CA ALA A 93 9.59 8.87 -32.34
C ALA A 93 9.37 7.37 -32.58
N LEU A 94 8.45 6.72 -31.87
CA LEU A 94 8.10 5.32 -32.12
C LEU A 94 7.59 5.09 -33.54
N VAL A 95 6.71 5.96 -34.04
CA VAL A 95 6.21 5.89 -35.41
C VAL A 95 7.35 6.03 -36.41
N ALA A 96 8.22 7.03 -36.23
CA ALA A 96 9.38 7.24 -37.09
C ALA A 96 10.34 6.03 -37.09
N LEU A 97 10.54 5.41 -35.93
CA LEU A 97 11.35 4.20 -35.77
C LEU A 97 10.74 3.03 -36.56
N VAL A 98 9.43 2.79 -36.43
CA VAL A 98 8.72 1.72 -37.15
C VAL A 98 8.78 1.93 -38.67
N LEU A 99 8.71 3.19 -39.12
CA LEU A 99 8.85 3.57 -40.54
C LEU A 99 10.30 3.54 -41.04
N GLY A 100 11.30 3.27 -40.17
CA GLY A 100 12.71 3.30 -40.52
C GLY A 100 13.23 4.70 -40.86
N HIS A 101 12.53 5.75 -40.41
CA HIS A 101 12.90 7.12 -40.73
C HIS A 101 14.09 7.55 -39.86
N PRO A 102 15.20 8.01 -40.47
CA PRO A 102 16.36 8.39 -39.70
C PRO A 102 16.11 9.69 -38.91
N PHE A 103 16.35 9.68 -37.60
CA PHE A 103 16.34 10.87 -36.75
C PHE A 103 17.52 11.80 -37.09
N ARG A 104 17.40 12.59 -38.15
CA ARG A 104 18.46 13.51 -38.60
C ARG A 104 17.89 14.91 -38.79
N GLY A 105 18.62 15.91 -38.32
CA GLY A 105 18.29 17.33 -38.55
C GLY A 105 17.10 17.84 -37.74
N ILE A 106 16.16 18.51 -38.42
CA ILE A 106 15.08 19.31 -37.81
C ILE A 106 14.11 18.46 -36.99
N LEU A 107 13.84 17.21 -37.41
CA LEU A 107 12.88 16.34 -36.71
C LEU A 107 13.29 16.05 -35.26
N ALA A 108 14.58 15.79 -35.03
CA ALA A 108 15.09 15.55 -33.68
C ALA A 108 14.95 16.80 -32.80
N VAL A 109 15.25 17.98 -33.35
CA VAL A 109 15.09 19.26 -32.65
C VAL A 109 13.63 19.54 -32.32
N LEU A 110 12.71 19.29 -33.26
CA LEU A 110 11.27 19.45 -33.04
C LEU A 110 10.76 18.51 -31.96
N LEU A 111 11.18 17.25 -31.95
CA LEU A 111 10.80 16.28 -30.92
C LEU A 111 11.25 16.73 -29.53
N VAL A 112 12.50 17.17 -29.40
CA VAL A 112 13.04 17.68 -28.13
C VAL A 112 12.31 18.95 -27.70
N ALA A 113 12.12 19.90 -28.60
CA ALA A 113 11.41 21.15 -28.30
C ALA A 113 9.95 20.90 -27.91
N TRP A 114 9.27 19.95 -28.57
CA TRP A 114 7.90 19.56 -28.26
C TRP A 114 7.78 18.93 -26.88
N PHE A 115 8.66 17.98 -26.56
CA PHE A 115 8.72 17.34 -25.24
C PHE A 115 9.04 18.36 -24.14
N ALA A 116 10.11 19.13 -24.30
CA ALA A 116 10.54 20.11 -23.32
C ALA A 116 9.49 21.22 -23.12
N GLY A 117 8.88 21.70 -24.21
CA GLY A 117 7.80 22.69 -24.15
C GLY A 117 6.60 22.19 -23.37
N GLY A 118 6.12 20.97 -23.67
CA GLY A 118 5.02 20.36 -22.93
C GLY A 118 5.33 20.16 -21.45
N PHE A 119 6.53 19.66 -21.14
CA PHE A 119 6.96 19.42 -19.76
C PHE A 119 7.10 20.72 -18.96
N ILE A 120 7.75 21.75 -19.51
CA ILE A 120 7.88 23.07 -18.87
C ILE A 120 6.51 23.70 -18.64
N TYR A 121 5.60 23.58 -19.62
CA TYR A 121 4.24 24.06 -19.50
C TYR A 121 3.51 23.37 -18.33
N LEU A 122 3.59 22.05 -18.24
CA LEU A 122 2.95 21.29 -17.15
C LEU A 122 3.48 21.70 -15.78
N ILE A 123 4.80 21.84 -15.62
CA ILE A 123 5.41 22.30 -14.36
C ILE A 123 4.87 23.67 -13.97
N ARG A 124 4.83 24.61 -14.91
CA ARG A 124 4.31 25.96 -14.64
C ARG A 124 2.82 25.97 -14.32
N SER A 125 2.06 25.01 -14.85
CA SER A 125 0.62 24.90 -14.60
C SER A 125 0.26 24.19 -13.30
N MET A 126 1.22 23.57 -12.61
CA MET A 126 0.94 22.94 -11.33
C MET A 126 0.56 24.02 -10.32
N ASN A 127 -0.62 23.87 -9.73
CA ASN A 127 -1.14 24.84 -8.79
C ASN A 127 -0.24 24.87 -7.55
N ALA A 128 0.29 26.06 -7.24
CA ALA A 128 1.16 26.29 -6.09
C ALA A 128 0.37 26.77 -4.87
N GLU A 129 -0.95 26.57 -4.87
CA GLU A 129 -1.80 26.85 -3.73
C GLU A 129 -1.19 26.24 -2.47
N PRO A 130 -1.04 27.02 -1.39
CA PRO A 130 -0.57 26.50 -0.12
C PRO A 130 -1.48 25.35 0.29
N ARG A 131 -0.89 24.18 0.54
CA ARG A 131 -1.60 23.08 1.20
C ARG A 131 -2.21 23.59 2.49
N ASP A 132 -3.41 23.12 2.84
CA ASP A 132 -4.04 23.46 4.10
C ASP A 132 -3.06 23.14 5.25
N PRO A 133 -2.78 24.09 6.17
CA PRO A 133 -1.87 23.86 7.30
C PRO A 133 -2.19 22.62 8.15
N TRP A 134 -3.43 22.12 8.09
CA TRP A 134 -3.92 20.98 8.87
C TRP A 134 -4.07 19.70 8.03
N ASP A 135 -3.81 19.75 6.73
CA ASP A 135 -3.82 18.61 5.81
C ASP A 135 -2.39 18.03 5.66
N ASP A 136 -1.98 17.28 6.68
CA ASP A 136 -0.69 16.56 6.76
C ASP A 136 -0.76 15.17 6.08
N GLY A 137 -1.78 14.87 5.27
CA GLY A 137 -1.92 13.62 4.51
C GLY A 137 -2.10 12.34 5.34
N SER A 138 -1.98 12.40 6.67
CA SER A 138 -2.27 11.29 7.57
C SER A 138 -2.56 11.80 8.98
N ARG A 139 -3.80 11.65 9.44
CA ARG A 139 -4.13 11.69 10.86
C ARG A 139 -4.89 10.41 11.19
N ILE A 140 -4.19 9.47 11.83
CA ILE A 140 -4.78 8.56 12.82
C ILE A 140 -4.99 9.33 14.12
#